data_AF-A0A6P8NBX2-F1
#
_entry.id   AF-A0A6P8NBX2-F1
#
_cell.length_a   1.000
_cell.length_b   1.000
_cell.length_c   1.000
_cell.angle_alpha   90.00
_cell.angle_beta   90.00
_cell.angle_gamma   90.00
#
_symmetry.space_group_name_H-M   'P 1'
#
loop_
_entity.id
_entity.type
_entity.pdbx_description
1 polymer ?
#
loop_
_entity_poly.entity_id
_entity_poly.type
_entity_poly.pdbx_seq_one_letter_code
_entity_poly.pdbx_strand_id
1 'polypeptide(L)'
;MHLRPQLLDGRVTSRASQQGFWSAMANFKGHALPGSFFLMFGLWWSVKYPLKYLSRRVKTNCRPSLFYQRLELIEGLIKIICSLIGILAEQFVPDGPHMRLVNGEDHSWVKLMNWQHSTMYLFFGLSGILDVLTYFPLNIPVGMDRLSMALALFAEGFLFYFHVHNRPELDQHIHTLLLIAIFGGAFIIFLEVFIRDHVVLELFCTSLLILQGTWFWQIGFVLFPPSGGPEWKQTDHNNIMFITMCFCWHYLIALIVTAINYYLVYCFVKRRRWNNSEMNVEIRKLNSDKDAKAALLAGSEEE
;
A
#
# COMPACT_ATOMS: atom_id res chain seq x y z
N MET A 1 -62.06 32.36 5.94
CA MET A 1 -61.42 32.08 4.64
C MET A 1 -60.06 32.78 4.62
N HIS A 2 -58.98 32.01 4.77
CA HIS A 2 -57.57 32.27 4.37
C HIS A 2 -56.58 31.64 5.36
N LEU A 3 -56.39 30.33 5.19
CA LEU A 3 -55.15 29.67 5.57
C LEU A 3 -54.08 30.07 4.54
N ARG A 4 -53.07 30.83 4.96
CA ARG A 4 -51.83 30.99 4.19
C ARG A 4 -51.11 29.63 4.20
N PRO A 5 -50.70 29.08 3.05
CA PRO A 5 -49.77 27.95 3.05
C PRO A 5 -48.42 28.47 3.52
N GLN A 6 -47.86 27.87 4.58
CA GLN A 6 -46.43 27.94 4.85
C GLN A 6 -45.73 27.24 3.68
N LEU A 7 -45.19 28.03 2.74
CA LEU A 7 -44.15 27.59 1.82
C LEU A 7 -42.92 27.25 2.68
N LEU A 8 -42.86 26.01 3.18
CA LEU A 8 -41.64 25.44 3.72
C LEU A 8 -40.58 25.45 2.62
N ASP A 9 -39.47 26.08 2.96
CA ASP A 9 -38.41 26.53 2.08
C ASP A 9 -37.65 25.36 1.43
N GLY A 10 -38.09 24.93 0.24
CA GLY A 10 -37.43 23.90 -0.56
C GLY A 10 -35.98 24.24 -0.96
N ARG A 11 -35.55 25.50 -0.81
CA ARG A 11 -34.17 25.94 -1.07
C ARG A 11 -33.24 25.63 0.11
N VAL A 12 -33.76 25.63 1.34
CA VAL A 12 -32.99 25.25 2.54
C VAL A 12 -32.75 23.74 2.56
N THR A 13 -33.76 22.93 2.21
CA THR A 13 -33.62 21.48 2.11
C THR A 13 -32.66 21.06 1.00
N SER A 14 -32.66 21.74 -0.16
CA SER A 14 -31.73 21.42 -1.25
C SER A 14 -30.28 21.79 -0.93
N ARG A 15 -30.06 22.89 -0.20
CA ARG A 15 -28.72 23.28 0.26
C ARG A 15 -28.18 22.35 1.34
N ALA A 16 -29.03 21.94 2.29
CA ALA A 16 -28.65 20.98 3.32
C ALA A 16 -28.31 19.60 2.73
N SER A 17 -29.12 19.10 1.78
CA SER A 17 -28.84 17.83 1.10
C SER A 17 -27.56 17.91 0.25
N GLN A 18 -27.32 19.04 -0.40
CA GLN A 18 -26.12 19.27 -1.20
C GLN A 18 -24.88 19.37 -0.31
N GLN A 19 -24.95 20.05 0.83
CA GLN A 19 -23.84 20.18 1.78
C GLN A 19 -23.51 18.85 2.47
N GLY A 20 -24.52 18.05 2.82
CA GLY A 20 -24.33 16.68 3.32
C GLY A 20 -23.64 15.77 2.30
N PHE A 21 -24.06 15.85 1.03
CA PHE A 21 -23.42 15.11 -0.06
C PHE A 21 -21.93 15.48 -0.24
N TRP A 22 -21.60 16.79 -0.24
CA TRP A 22 -20.20 17.23 -0.36
C TRP A 22 -19.33 16.79 0.82
N SER A 23 -19.87 16.80 2.04
CA SER A 23 -19.17 16.30 3.23
C SER A 23 -18.92 14.79 3.15
N ALA A 24 -19.94 14.01 2.75
CA ALA A 24 -19.80 12.57 2.53
C ALA A 24 -18.74 12.27 1.46
N MET A 25 -18.73 13.01 0.34
CA MET A 25 -17.69 12.86 -0.69
C MET A 25 -16.29 13.18 -0.18
N ALA A 26 -16.13 14.23 0.65
CA ALA A 26 -14.83 14.59 1.21
C ALA A 26 -14.31 13.48 2.14
N ASN A 27 -15.17 12.95 3.02
CA ASN A 27 -14.81 11.86 3.93
C ASN A 27 -14.56 10.54 3.17
N PHE A 28 -15.36 10.24 2.15
CA PHE A 28 -15.13 9.09 1.26
C PHE A 28 -13.75 9.16 0.61
N LYS A 29 -13.38 10.32 0.05
CA LYS A 29 -12.05 10.55 -0.52
C LYS A 29 -10.94 10.39 0.51
N GLY A 30 -11.17 10.84 1.74
CA GLY A 30 -10.26 10.65 2.88
C GLY A 30 -9.95 9.18 3.19
N HIS A 31 -10.84 8.25 2.84
CA HIS A 31 -10.62 6.80 3.00
C HIS A 31 -10.15 6.13 1.71
N ALA A 32 -10.74 6.48 0.57
CA ALA A 32 -10.41 5.91 -0.73
C ALA A 32 -8.97 6.24 -1.16
N LEU A 33 -8.46 7.43 -0.83
CA LEU A 33 -7.09 7.83 -1.16
C LEU A 33 -6.04 6.96 -0.47
N PRO A 34 -5.97 6.87 0.88
CA PRO A 34 -5.02 5.98 1.56
C PRO A 34 -5.25 4.51 1.16
N GLY A 35 -6.50 4.08 1.03
CA GLY A 35 -6.84 2.73 0.56
C GLY A 35 -6.23 2.39 -0.80
N SER A 36 -6.25 3.35 -1.73
CA SER A 36 -5.63 3.19 -3.06
C SER A 36 -4.10 3.08 -3.00
N PHE A 37 -3.44 3.87 -2.15
CA PHE A 37 -1.99 3.75 -1.95
C PHE A 37 -1.62 2.38 -1.40
N PHE A 38 -2.25 1.95 -0.30
CA PHE A 38 -1.96 0.65 0.31
C PHE A 38 -2.27 -0.51 -0.64
N LEU A 39 -3.37 -0.44 -1.40
CA LEU A 39 -3.70 -1.46 -2.39
C LEU A 39 -2.66 -1.51 -3.52
N MET A 40 -2.22 -0.35 -4.03
CA MET A 40 -1.19 -0.29 -5.06
C MET A 40 0.14 -0.86 -4.57
N PHE A 41 0.60 -0.50 -3.36
CA PHE A 41 1.81 -1.06 -2.77
C PHE A 41 1.67 -2.56 -2.48
N GLY A 42 0.51 -3.01 -1.99
CA GLY A 42 0.23 -4.43 -1.77
C GLY A 42 0.27 -5.24 -3.07
N LEU A 43 -0.38 -4.76 -4.14
CA LEU A 43 -0.32 -5.40 -5.45
C LEU A 43 1.11 -5.41 -6.01
N TRP A 44 1.84 -4.31 -5.89
CA TRP A 44 3.24 -4.23 -6.28
C TRP A 44 4.11 -5.26 -5.53
N TRP A 45 3.97 -5.35 -4.20
CA TRP A 45 4.70 -6.29 -3.36
C TRP A 45 4.34 -7.76 -3.67
N SER A 46 3.09 -8.03 -4.04
CA SER A 46 2.63 -9.37 -4.45
C SER A 46 3.29 -9.89 -5.73
N VAL A 47 3.88 -9.00 -6.53
CA VAL A 47 4.68 -9.36 -7.70
C VAL A 47 6.18 -9.29 -7.38
N LYS A 48 6.62 -8.22 -6.70
CA LYS A 48 8.02 -7.96 -6.37
C LYS A 48 8.64 -9.10 -5.55
N TYR A 49 7.99 -9.52 -4.46
CA TYR A 49 8.56 -10.52 -3.55
C TYR A 49 8.67 -11.92 -4.17
N PRO A 50 7.63 -12.47 -4.85
CA PRO A 50 7.78 -13.73 -5.58
C PRO A 50 8.86 -13.67 -6.65
N LEU A 51 8.95 -12.55 -7.38
CA LEU A 51 9.92 -12.38 -8.45
C LEU A 51 11.35 -12.40 -7.89
N LYS A 52 11.59 -11.67 -6.80
CA LYS A 52 12.85 -11.67 -6.04
C LYS A 52 13.20 -13.07 -5.55
N TYR A 53 12.27 -13.75 -4.88
CA TYR A 53 12.48 -15.10 -4.35
C TYR A 53 12.83 -16.12 -5.44
N LEU A 54 11.99 -16.21 -6.48
CA LEU A 54 12.18 -17.18 -7.57
C LEU A 54 13.41 -16.89 -8.42
N SER A 55 13.72 -15.60 -8.66
CA SER A 55 14.93 -15.20 -9.40
C SER A 55 16.21 -15.58 -8.67
N ARG A 56 16.25 -15.43 -7.33
CA ARG A 56 17.40 -15.85 -6.50
C ARG A 56 17.59 -17.35 -6.52
N ARG A 57 16.50 -18.12 -6.48
CA ARG A 57 16.55 -19.59 -6.55
C ARG A 57 17.12 -20.11 -7.87
N VAL A 58 16.97 -19.35 -8.95
CA VAL A 58 17.50 -19.71 -10.29
C VAL A 58 18.96 -19.29 -10.48
N LYS A 59 19.36 -18.14 -9.93
CA LYS A 59 20.74 -17.63 -10.04
C LYS A 59 21.50 -17.95 -8.74
N THR A 60 22.09 -19.14 -8.67
CA THR A 60 22.81 -19.66 -7.49
C THR A 60 24.01 -18.81 -7.03
N ASN A 61 24.43 -17.75 -7.73
CA ASN A 61 25.62 -16.96 -7.39
C ASN A 61 25.57 -15.45 -7.75
N CYS A 62 24.39 -14.83 -7.85
CA CYS A 62 24.34 -13.41 -8.21
C CYS A 62 24.08 -12.50 -7.00
N ARG A 63 24.98 -11.51 -6.82
CA ARG A 63 24.70 -10.24 -6.12
C ARG A 63 23.27 -9.75 -6.44
N PRO A 64 22.56 -9.08 -5.52
CA PRO A 64 21.23 -8.52 -5.81
C PRO A 64 21.31 -7.77 -7.14
N SER A 65 20.57 -8.26 -8.15
CA SER A 65 20.73 -7.72 -9.50
C SER A 65 20.48 -6.21 -9.45
N LEU A 66 21.28 -5.42 -10.15
CA LEU A 66 21.14 -3.95 -10.24
C LEU A 66 19.69 -3.50 -10.47
N PHE A 67 18.88 -4.33 -11.14
CA PHE A 67 17.45 -4.16 -11.28
C PHE A 67 16.69 -4.06 -9.94
N TYR A 68 16.88 -5.01 -9.02
CA TYR A 68 16.21 -4.98 -7.70
C TYR A 68 16.69 -3.81 -6.86
N GLN A 69 17.98 -3.47 -6.90
CA GLN A 69 18.50 -2.29 -6.21
C GLN A 69 17.83 -1.00 -6.73
N ARG A 70 17.66 -0.88 -8.05
CA ARG A 70 16.93 0.25 -8.65
C ARG A 70 15.46 0.28 -8.24
N LEU A 71 14.79 -0.86 -8.17
CA LEU A 71 13.39 -0.93 -7.75
C LEU A 71 13.20 -0.47 -6.30
N GLU A 72 14.04 -0.94 -5.39
CA GLU A 72 13.96 -0.54 -3.97
C GLU A 72 14.31 0.95 -3.79
N LEU A 73 15.28 1.48 -4.57
CA LEU A 73 15.58 2.92 -4.58
C LEU A 73 14.41 3.75 -5.11
N ILE A 74 13.78 3.32 -6.21
CA ILE A 74 12.59 4.00 -6.77
C ILE A 74 11.45 3.96 -5.76
N GLU A 75 11.23 2.83 -5.09
CA GLU A 75 10.19 2.69 -4.06
C GLU A 75 10.42 3.66 -2.90
N GLY A 76 11.66 3.74 -2.40
CA GLY A 76 12.04 4.69 -1.35
C GLY A 76 11.85 6.15 -1.80
N LEU A 77 12.23 6.49 -3.03
CA LEU A 77 11.99 7.84 -3.59
C LEU A 77 10.50 8.16 -3.71
N ILE A 78 9.67 7.21 -4.15
CA ILE A 78 8.21 7.38 -4.22
C ILE A 78 7.66 7.67 -2.82
N LYS A 79 8.07 6.89 -1.80
CA LYS A 79 7.65 7.14 -0.40
C LYS A 79 8.02 8.55 0.06
N ILE A 80 9.24 9.02 -0.21
CA ILE A 80 9.70 10.37 0.16
C ILE A 80 8.85 11.43 -0.54
N ILE A 81 8.69 11.34 -1.87
CA ILE A 81 7.98 12.34 -2.67
C ILE A 81 6.51 12.39 -2.27
N CYS A 82 5.83 11.23 -2.18
CA CYS A 82 4.43 11.18 -1.78
C CYS A 82 4.22 11.70 -0.36
N SER A 83 5.11 11.37 0.57
CA SER A 83 5.03 11.86 1.95
C SER A 83 5.23 13.37 2.04
N LEU A 84 6.19 13.92 1.30
CA LEU A 84 6.41 15.36 1.23
C LEU A 84 5.19 16.08 0.63
N ILE A 85 4.64 15.58 -0.47
CA ILE A 85 3.41 16.13 -1.06
C ILE A 85 2.25 16.06 -0.06
N GLY A 86 2.10 14.94 0.65
CA GLY A 86 1.08 14.77 1.69
C GLY A 86 1.20 15.79 2.81
N ILE A 87 2.40 15.98 3.37
CA ILE A 87 2.67 17.00 4.41
C ILE A 87 2.34 18.40 3.87
N LEU A 88 2.80 18.73 2.66
CA LEU A 88 2.55 20.04 2.08
C LEU A 88 1.05 20.29 1.84
N ALA A 89 0.33 19.29 1.34
CA ALA A 89 -1.11 19.37 1.11
C ALA A 89 -1.89 19.52 2.43
N GLU A 90 -1.55 18.74 3.46
CA GLU A 90 -2.22 18.81 4.75
C GLU A 90 -1.96 20.14 5.48
N GLN A 91 -0.77 20.71 5.33
CA GLN A 91 -0.36 21.92 6.05
C GLN A 91 -0.72 23.22 5.32
N PHE A 92 -0.59 23.28 3.99
CA PHE A 92 -0.55 24.54 3.23
C PHE A 92 -1.60 24.69 2.12
N VAL A 93 -2.58 23.78 2.03
CA VAL A 93 -3.83 24.09 1.30
C VAL A 93 -4.47 25.36 1.90
N PRO A 94 -5.25 26.17 1.17
CA PRO A 94 -5.81 27.43 1.69
C PRO A 94 -6.56 27.28 3.03
N ASP A 95 -7.18 26.12 3.23
CA ASP A 95 -7.84 25.74 4.49
C ASP A 95 -6.93 24.91 5.42
N GLY A 96 -5.62 24.94 5.29
CA GLY A 96 -4.68 24.20 6.15
C GLY A 96 -4.41 24.89 7.49
N PRO A 97 -3.78 24.19 8.46
CA PRO A 97 -3.31 24.79 9.71
C PRO A 97 -2.14 25.78 9.52
N HIS A 98 -1.40 25.71 8.40
CA HIS A 98 -0.24 26.56 8.09
C HIS A 98 0.83 26.54 9.19
N MET A 99 1.20 25.33 9.66
CA MET A 99 2.17 25.10 10.74
C MET A 99 1.76 25.69 12.11
N ARG A 100 0.50 26.11 12.28
CA ARG A 100 -0.04 26.50 13.59
C ARG A 100 -0.66 25.27 14.24
N LEU A 101 -0.14 24.88 15.40
CA LEU A 101 -0.65 23.74 16.16
C LEU A 101 -1.73 24.16 17.17
N VAL A 102 -1.51 25.31 17.81
CA VAL A 102 -2.39 25.86 18.84
C VAL A 102 -2.78 27.28 18.45
N ASN A 103 -4.05 27.62 18.65
CA ASN A 103 -4.52 28.97 18.44
C ASN A 103 -4.09 29.86 19.63
N GLY A 104 -3.60 31.06 19.31
CA GLY A 104 -3.01 31.96 20.30
C GLY A 104 -4.02 32.59 21.26
N GLU A 105 -5.30 32.61 20.91
CA GLU A 105 -6.35 33.28 21.68
C GLU A 105 -7.02 32.38 22.73
N ASP A 106 -7.39 31.16 22.33
CA ASP A 106 -8.20 30.23 23.13
C ASP A 106 -7.44 28.95 23.52
N HIS A 107 -6.16 28.85 23.15
CA HIS A 107 -5.32 27.64 23.33
C HIS A 107 -5.94 26.36 22.76
N SER A 108 -6.85 26.47 21.79
CA SER A 108 -7.47 25.32 21.14
C SER A 108 -6.58 24.74 20.04
N TRP A 109 -6.78 23.45 19.73
CA TRP A 109 -6.03 22.77 18.67
C TRP A 109 -6.49 23.23 17.29
N VAL A 110 -5.55 23.63 16.44
CA VAL A 110 -5.84 24.04 15.06
C VAL A 110 -5.78 22.82 14.15
N LYS A 111 -6.95 22.38 13.67
CA LYS A 111 -7.09 21.31 12.66
C LYS A 111 -6.23 20.08 12.97
N LEU A 112 -6.41 19.54 14.18
CA LEU A 112 -5.57 18.46 14.73
C LEU A 112 -5.51 17.21 13.83
N MET A 113 -6.56 16.94 13.05
CA MET A 113 -6.59 15.83 12.08
C MET A 113 -5.48 15.95 11.03
N ASN A 114 -5.30 17.15 10.47
CA ASN A 114 -4.26 17.42 9.47
C ASN A 114 -2.85 17.21 10.07
N TRP A 115 -2.67 17.48 11.36
CA TRP A 115 -1.43 17.18 12.09
C TRP A 115 -1.22 15.68 12.29
N GLN A 116 -2.26 14.91 12.57
CA GLN A 116 -2.16 13.44 12.62
C GLN A 116 -1.75 12.87 11.26
N HIS A 117 -2.37 13.31 10.16
CA HIS A 117 -1.98 12.90 8.80
C HIS A 117 -0.54 13.31 8.47
N SER A 118 -0.15 14.55 8.79
CA SER A 118 1.22 15.03 8.56
C SER A 118 2.25 14.21 9.33
N THR A 119 1.92 13.81 10.56
CA THR A 119 2.76 12.92 11.38
C THR A 119 2.88 11.54 10.74
N MET A 120 1.77 10.95 10.31
CA MET A 120 1.77 9.68 9.59
C MET A 120 2.66 9.73 8.34
N TYR A 121 2.49 10.77 7.50
CA TYR A 121 3.33 10.97 6.31
C TYR A 121 4.81 11.14 6.66
N LEU A 122 5.14 11.83 7.75
CA LEU A 122 6.53 11.97 8.19
C LEU A 122 7.20 10.61 8.45
N PHE A 123 6.49 9.68 9.11
CA PHE A 123 7.03 8.33 9.36
C PHE A 123 7.21 7.52 8.07
N PHE A 124 6.25 7.57 7.13
CA PHE A 124 6.41 6.92 5.83
C PHE A 124 7.54 7.56 5.00
N GLY A 125 7.72 8.88 5.10
CA GLY A 125 8.84 9.60 4.48
C GLY A 125 10.18 9.17 5.06
N LEU A 126 10.28 9.03 6.38
CA LEU A 126 11.46 8.51 7.07
C LEU A 126 11.78 7.07 6.64
N SER A 127 10.76 6.22 6.47
CA SER A 127 10.95 4.88 5.90
C SER A 127 11.53 4.94 4.49
N GLY A 128 11.01 5.82 3.62
CA GLY A 128 11.56 6.01 2.29
C GLY A 128 13.01 6.51 2.28
N ILE A 129 13.38 7.40 3.21
CA ILE A 129 14.77 7.85 3.39
C ILE A 129 15.65 6.65 3.74
N LEU A 130 15.26 5.84 4.73
CA LEU A 130 16.06 4.69 5.15
C LEU A 130 16.16 3.63 4.05
N ASP A 131 15.09 3.39 3.28
CA ASP A 131 15.15 2.53 2.09
C ASP A 131 16.22 3.01 1.11
N VAL A 132 16.27 4.31 0.80
CA VAL A 132 17.26 4.90 -0.10
C VAL A 132 18.67 4.84 0.50
N LEU A 133 18.85 5.22 1.76
CA LEU A 133 20.15 5.29 2.43
C LEU A 133 20.82 3.91 2.56
N THR A 134 20.05 2.82 2.67
CA THR A 134 20.62 1.45 2.71
C THR A 134 21.40 1.06 1.44
N TYR A 135 21.25 1.81 0.34
CA TYR A 135 22.00 1.59 -0.91
C TYR A 135 23.21 2.52 -1.09
N PHE A 136 23.40 3.50 -0.21
CA PHE A 136 24.59 4.34 -0.17
C PHE A 136 25.67 3.67 0.70
N PRO A 137 26.97 4.05 0.55
CA PRO A 137 28.07 3.49 1.34
C PRO A 137 28.09 3.99 2.80
N LEU A 138 26.91 4.24 3.36
CA LEU A 138 26.70 4.55 4.75
C LEU A 138 26.62 3.20 5.47
N ASN A 139 27.37 3.01 6.55
CA ASN A 139 27.39 1.77 7.34
C ASN A 139 26.08 1.60 8.15
N ILE A 140 24.94 1.61 7.47
CA ILE A 140 23.62 1.47 8.09
C ILE A 140 23.42 0.00 8.46
N PRO A 141 22.98 -0.30 9.69
CA PRO A 141 22.70 -1.66 10.11
C PRO A 141 21.67 -2.35 9.20
N VAL A 142 21.91 -3.62 8.90
CA VAL A 142 20.96 -4.45 8.15
C VAL A 142 19.64 -4.53 8.92
N GLY A 143 18.51 -4.29 8.24
CA GLY A 143 17.18 -4.34 8.86
C GLY A 143 16.59 -2.98 9.24
N MET A 144 17.36 -1.89 9.14
CA MET A 144 16.84 -0.53 9.39
C MET A 144 15.71 -0.14 8.42
N ASP A 145 15.77 -0.60 7.17
CA ASP A 145 14.70 -0.47 6.17
C ASP A 145 13.40 -1.08 6.70
N ARG A 146 13.45 -2.33 7.17
CA ARG A 146 12.30 -3.06 7.71
C ARG A 146 11.78 -2.46 9.01
N LEU A 147 12.69 -2.11 9.93
CA LEU A 147 12.32 -1.50 11.20
C LEU A 147 11.58 -0.18 10.98
N SER A 148 12.08 0.67 10.09
CA SER A 148 11.46 1.97 9.80
C SER A 148 10.06 1.84 9.19
N MET A 149 9.88 0.88 8.27
CA MET A 149 8.57 0.58 7.69
C MET A 149 7.59 0.03 8.75
N ALA A 150 8.05 -0.86 9.64
CA ALA A 150 7.24 -1.35 10.75
C ALA A 150 6.83 -0.22 11.69
N LEU A 151 7.76 0.67 12.06
CA LEU A 151 7.49 1.84 12.89
C LEU A 151 6.49 2.80 12.22
N ALA A 152 6.54 2.96 10.90
CA ALA A 152 5.57 3.77 10.17
C ALA A 152 4.16 3.19 10.25
N LEU A 153 4.00 1.87 10.08
CA LEU A 153 2.70 1.21 10.25
C LEU A 153 2.23 1.21 11.72
N PHE A 154 3.15 1.08 12.69
CA PHE A 154 2.79 1.24 14.11
C PHE A 154 2.30 2.65 14.40
N ALA A 155 2.99 3.68 13.90
CA ALA A 155 2.57 5.08 14.05
C ALA A 155 1.20 5.33 13.40
N GLU A 156 0.96 4.81 12.19
CA GLU A 156 -0.36 4.81 11.55
C GLU A 156 -1.41 4.17 12.46
N GLY A 157 -1.14 2.95 12.96
CA GLY A 157 -2.06 2.22 13.82
C GLY A 157 -2.38 2.96 15.13
N PHE A 158 -1.39 3.57 15.78
CA PHE A 158 -1.63 4.35 17.00
C PHE A 158 -2.44 5.62 16.75
N LEU A 159 -2.13 6.35 15.68
CA LEU A 159 -2.89 7.55 15.29
C LEU A 159 -4.34 7.19 14.94
N PHE A 160 -4.56 6.10 14.19
CA PHE A 160 -5.90 5.60 13.89
C PHE A 160 -6.65 5.11 15.13
N TYR A 161 -5.99 4.41 16.06
CA TYR A 161 -6.65 3.88 17.25
C TYR A 161 -7.32 4.99 18.08
N PHE A 162 -6.60 6.08 18.34
CA PHE A 162 -7.14 7.20 19.09
C PHE A 162 -8.08 8.11 18.27
N HIS A 163 -8.00 8.07 16.93
CA HIS A 163 -8.97 8.73 16.05
C HIS A 163 -10.38 8.13 16.19
N VAL A 164 -10.46 6.83 16.42
CA VAL A 164 -11.69 6.04 16.40
C VAL A 164 -12.38 5.99 17.77
N HIS A 165 -11.70 6.46 18.83
CA HIS A 165 -12.24 6.46 20.18
C HIS A 165 -13.51 7.34 20.28
N ASN A 166 -14.57 6.82 20.90
CA ASN A 166 -15.89 7.47 21.05
C ASN A 166 -16.73 7.65 19.76
N ARG A 167 -16.47 6.87 18.70
CA ARG A 167 -17.35 6.79 17.53
C ARG A 167 -18.56 5.87 17.78
N PRO A 168 -19.64 5.99 16.98
CA PRO A 168 -20.77 5.04 17.04
C PRO A 168 -20.30 3.59 16.83
N GLU A 169 -21.07 2.61 17.33
CA GLU A 169 -20.65 1.21 17.44
C GLU A 169 -20.17 0.60 16.10
N LEU A 170 -20.93 0.78 15.01
CA LEU A 170 -20.55 0.26 13.69
C LEU A 170 -19.31 0.96 13.11
N ASP A 171 -19.22 2.27 13.23
CA ASP A 171 -18.05 3.08 12.84
C ASP A 171 -16.80 2.63 13.63
N GLN A 172 -16.91 2.44 14.93
CA GLN A 172 -15.81 1.94 15.76
C GLN A 172 -15.40 0.51 15.35
N HIS A 173 -16.36 -0.38 15.11
CA HIS A 173 -16.09 -1.77 14.76
C HIS A 173 -15.38 -1.90 13.40
N ILE A 174 -15.88 -1.20 12.37
CA ILE A 174 -15.30 -1.29 11.02
C ILE A 174 -13.86 -0.77 10.99
N HIS A 175 -13.55 0.27 11.74
CA HIS A 175 -12.19 0.77 11.92
C HIS A 175 -11.32 -0.14 12.80
N THR A 176 -11.89 -0.80 13.81
CA THR A 176 -11.13 -1.76 14.64
C THR A 176 -10.64 -2.95 13.80
N LEU A 177 -11.44 -3.42 12.84
CA LEU A 177 -11.02 -4.43 11.88
C LEU A 177 -9.84 -3.97 11.00
N LEU A 178 -9.84 -2.69 10.60
CA LEU A 178 -8.68 -2.09 9.90
C LEU A 178 -7.42 -2.12 10.76
N LEU A 179 -7.54 -1.74 12.03
CA LEU A 179 -6.43 -1.74 12.98
C LEU A 179 -5.81 -3.12 13.15
N ILE A 180 -6.61 -4.19 13.11
CA ILE A 180 -6.09 -5.57 13.13
C ILE A 180 -5.18 -5.82 11.92
N ALA A 181 -5.58 -5.38 10.71
CA ALA A 181 -4.74 -5.52 9.52
C ALA A 181 -3.46 -4.68 9.62
N ILE A 182 -3.55 -3.43 10.10
CA ILE A 182 -2.40 -2.51 10.25
C ILE A 182 -1.39 -3.07 11.27
N PHE A 183 -1.82 -3.37 12.50
CA PHE A 183 -0.94 -3.90 13.53
C PHE A 183 -0.39 -5.28 13.18
N GLY A 184 -1.21 -6.12 12.54
CA GLY A 184 -0.75 -7.40 11.98
C GLY A 184 0.38 -7.18 10.97
N GLY A 185 0.19 -6.28 9.99
CA GLY A 185 1.20 -5.94 9.00
C GLY A 185 2.48 -5.38 9.64
N ALA A 186 2.34 -4.42 10.55
CA ALA A 186 3.45 -3.82 11.29
C ALA A 186 4.27 -4.87 12.04
N PHE A 187 3.59 -5.82 12.70
CA PHE A 187 4.23 -6.90 13.42
C PHE A 187 4.98 -7.86 12.50
N ILE A 188 4.41 -8.24 11.35
CA ILE A 188 5.10 -9.11 10.39
C ILE A 188 6.33 -8.43 9.79
N ILE A 189 6.25 -7.14 9.41
CA ILE A 189 7.42 -6.40 8.93
C ILE A 189 8.48 -6.27 10.04
N PHE A 190 8.06 -6.11 11.31
CA PHE A 190 8.99 -6.12 12.43
C PHE A 190 9.70 -7.48 12.58
N LEU A 191 9.00 -8.60 12.39
CA LEU A 191 9.63 -9.92 12.36
C LEU A 191 10.64 -10.06 11.22
N GLU A 192 10.43 -9.41 10.06
CA GLU A 192 11.39 -9.39 8.94
C GLU A 192 12.72 -8.68 9.29
N VAL A 193 12.77 -7.90 10.38
CA VAL A 193 14.04 -7.36 10.91
C VAL A 193 14.97 -8.50 11.34
N PHE A 194 14.41 -9.54 11.96
CA PHE A 194 15.16 -10.70 12.45
C PHE A 194 15.20 -11.85 11.44
N ILE A 195 14.11 -12.05 10.69
CA ILE A 195 13.93 -13.17 9.74
C ILE A 195 13.84 -12.60 8.31
N ARG A 196 14.96 -12.04 7.84
CA ARG A 196 15.01 -11.30 6.57
C ARG A 196 14.80 -12.21 5.35
N ASP A 197 14.16 -11.66 4.32
CA ASP A 197 13.93 -12.30 3.00
C ASP A 197 13.18 -13.65 3.06
N HIS A 198 12.39 -13.89 4.12
CA HIS A 198 11.57 -15.08 4.23
C HIS A 198 10.27 -14.93 3.45
N VAL A 199 10.16 -15.61 2.31
CA VAL A 199 9.06 -15.42 1.34
C VAL A 199 7.67 -15.57 1.96
N VAL A 200 7.47 -16.44 2.95
CA VAL A 200 6.16 -16.59 3.60
C VAL A 200 5.78 -15.35 4.40
N LEU A 201 6.74 -14.71 5.08
CA LEU A 201 6.49 -13.48 5.83
C LEU A 201 6.22 -12.33 4.85
N GLU A 202 7.03 -12.21 3.80
CA GLU A 202 6.84 -11.21 2.74
C GLU A 202 5.45 -11.34 2.08
N LEU A 203 5.01 -12.56 1.76
CA LEU A 203 3.69 -12.84 1.19
C LEU A 203 2.55 -12.60 2.18
N PHE A 204 2.74 -12.97 3.45
CA PHE A 204 1.73 -12.74 4.48
C PHE A 204 1.53 -11.24 4.72
N CYS A 205 2.61 -10.48 4.89
CA CYS A 205 2.58 -9.02 4.97
C CYS A 205 1.88 -8.40 3.75
N THR A 206 2.19 -8.89 2.55
CA THR A 206 1.57 -8.43 1.31
C THR A 206 0.05 -8.63 1.33
N SER A 207 -0.41 -9.80 1.77
CA SER A 207 -1.86 -10.09 1.86
C SER A 207 -2.57 -9.17 2.85
N LEU A 208 -1.92 -8.83 3.98
CA LEU A 208 -2.45 -7.90 4.97
C LEU A 208 -2.48 -6.46 4.43
N LEU A 209 -1.51 -6.06 3.62
CA LEU A 209 -1.49 -4.73 3.00
C LEU A 209 -2.58 -4.57 1.94
N ILE A 210 -2.86 -5.62 1.15
CA ILE A 210 -4.01 -5.66 0.23
C ILE A 210 -5.32 -5.59 1.02
N LEU A 211 -5.43 -6.35 2.12
CA LEU A 211 -6.58 -6.27 3.02
C LEU A 211 -6.78 -4.85 3.56
N GLN A 212 -5.74 -4.23 4.13
CA GLN A 212 -5.75 -2.85 4.61
C GLN A 212 -6.25 -1.89 3.52
N GLY A 213 -5.69 -1.96 2.31
CA GLY A 213 -6.08 -1.10 1.20
C GLY A 213 -7.55 -1.27 0.76
N THR A 214 -8.00 -2.51 0.57
CA THR A 214 -9.41 -2.78 0.20
C THR A 214 -10.38 -2.44 1.33
N TRP A 215 -9.95 -2.57 2.58
CA TRP A 215 -10.80 -2.30 3.74
C TRP A 215 -11.00 -0.80 3.98
N PHE A 216 -10.00 0.04 3.68
CA PHE A 216 -10.18 1.49 3.61
C PHE A 216 -11.31 1.89 2.64
N TRP A 217 -11.37 1.25 1.46
CA TRP A 217 -12.49 1.45 0.53
C TRP A 217 -13.82 0.99 1.13
N GLN A 218 -13.83 -0.16 1.80
CA GLN A 218 -15.04 -0.68 2.47
C GLN A 218 -15.57 0.29 3.53
N ILE A 219 -14.69 0.89 4.34
CA ILE A 219 -15.06 1.95 5.30
C ILE A 219 -15.71 3.11 4.58
N GLY A 220 -15.10 3.60 3.50
CA GLY A 220 -15.66 4.65 2.67
C GLY A 220 -17.07 4.34 2.19
N PHE A 221 -17.31 3.13 1.64
CA PHE A 221 -18.62 2.75 1.13
C PHE A 221 -19.70 2.60 2.21
N VAL A 222 -19.33 2.10 3.40
CA VAL A 222 -20.27 1.85 4.50
C VAL A 222 -20.65 3.14 5.22
N LEU A 223 -19.66 3.98 5.54
CA LEU A 223 -19.89 5.21 6.32
C LEU A 223 -20.25 6.42 5.45
N PHE A 224 -19.78 6.45 4.20
CA PHE A 224 -19.92 7.60 3.30
C PHE A 224 -20.36 7.16 1.89
N PRO A 225 -21.56 6.56 1.75
CA PRO A 225 -22.01 5.98 0.49
C PRO A 225 -22.03 7.05 -0.63
N PRO A 226 -21.19 6.93 -1.68
CA PRO A 226 -21.04 7.97 -2.69
C PRO A 226 -22.27 8.13 -3.58
N SER A 227 -23.14 7.12 -3.62
CA SER A 227 -24.43 7.16 -4.32
C SER A 227 -25.53 7.88 -3.53
N GLY A 228 -25.25 8.34 -2.30
CA GLY A 228 -26.26 8.94 -1.42
C GLY A 228 -27.31 7.93 -0.95
N GLY A 229 -26.97 6.63 -0.92
CA GLY A 229 -27.83 5.58 -0.38
C GLY A 229 -28.14 5.78 1.12
N PRO A 230 -29.14 5.05 1.64
CA PRO A 230 -29.52 5.17 3.05
C PRO A 230 -28.33 4.82 3.98
N GLU A 231 -28.18 5.61 5.05
CA GLU A 231 -27.15 5.38 6.05
C GLU A 231 -27.37 4.05 6.78
N TRP A 232 -26.26 3.40 7.15
CA TRP A 232 -26.29 2.16 7.91
C TRP A 232 -26.72 2.42 9.35
N LYS A 233 -27.60 1.57 9.88
CA LYS A 233 -28.03 1.65 11.28
C LYS A 233 -26.86 1.28 12.21
N GLN A 234 -26.37 2.28 12.93
CA GLN A 234 -25.13 2.17 13.72
C GLN A 234 -25.23 1.21 14.91
N THR A 235 -26.41 1.04 15.50
CA THR A 235 -26.65 0.20 16.70
C THR A 235 -27.23 -1.18 16.36
N ASP A 236 -27.26 -1.56 15.08
CA ASP A 236 -27.77 -2.87 14.67
C ASP A 236 -26.66 -3.92 14.74
N HIS A 237 -26.81 -4.89 15.64
CA HIS A 237 -25.85 -5.97 15.77
C HIS A 237 -25.70 -6.81 14.49
N ASN A 238 -26.75 -6.92 13.66
CA ASN A 238 -26.65 -7.65 12.39
C ASN A 238 -25.68 -6.97 11.42
N ASN A 239 -25.56 -5.64 11.46
CA ASN A 239 -24.59 -4.90 10.67
C ASN A 239 -23.16 -5.20 11.13
N ILE A 240 -22.94 -5.32 12.44
CA ILE A 240 -21.64 -5.72 13.02
C ILE A 240 -21.24 -7.12 12.55
N MET A 241 -22.17 -8.08 12.63
CA MET A 241 -21.94 -9.46 12.17
C MET A 241 -21.64 -9.50 10.66
N PHE A 242 -22.43 -8.78 9.86
CA PHE A 242 -22.26 -8.73 8.42
C PHE A 242 -20.93 -8.10 8.01
N ILE A 243 -20.54 -6.97 8.62
CA ILE A 243 -19.25 -6.33 8.35
C ILE A 243 -18.08 -7.24 8.74
N THR A 244 -18.20 -7.98 9.85
CA THR A 244 -17.17 -8.97 10.24
C THR A 244 -17.03 -10.07 9.18
N MET A 245 -18.15 -10.56 8.64
CA MET A 245 -18.13 -11.54 7.55
C MET A 245 -17.48 -10.95 6.29
N CYS A 246 -17.81 -9.72 5.91
CA CYS A 246 -17.19 -9.02 4.78
C CYS A 246 -15.67 -8.89 4.95
N PHE A 247 -15.17 -8.64 6.17
CA PHE A 247 -13.73 -8.60 6.45
C PHE A 247 -13.03 -9.92 6.11
N CYS A 248 -13.62 -11.04 6.54
CA CYS A 248 -13.11 -12.36 6.21
C CYS A 248 -13.11 -12.63 4.69
N TRP A 249 -14.13 -12.16 3.97
CA TRP A 249 -14.17 -12.28 2.51
C TRP A 249 -13.11 -11.43 1.82
N HIS A 250 -12.91 -10.17 2.26
CA HIS A 250 -11.82 -9.33 1.77
C HIS A 250 -10.46 -10.01 1.98
N TYR A 251 -10.24 -10.61 3.15
CA TYR A 251 -8.98 -11.30 3.42
C TYR A 251 -8.80 -12.56 2.56
N LEU A 252 -9.85 -13.35 2.38
CA LEU A 252 -9.82 -14.50 1.48
C LEU A 252 -9.47 -14.07 0.04
N ILE A 253 -10.06 -12.99 -0.46
CA ILE A 253 -9.75 -12.43 -1.78
C ILE A 253 -8.30 -11.95 -1.83
N ALA A 254 -7.79 -11.28 -0.80
CA ALA A 254 -6.40 -10.83 -0.73
C ALA A 254 -5.41 -12.01 -0.80
N LEU A 255 -5.72 -13.14 -0.15
CA LEU A 255 -4.94 -14.37 -0.24
C LEU A 255 -4.98 -14.97 -1.65
N ILE A 256 -6.15 -15.02 -2.29
CA ILE A 256 -6.30 -15.51 -3.66
C ILE A 256 -5.50 -14.64 -4.64
N VAL A 257 -5.60 -13.31 -4.54
CA VAL A 257 -4.83 -12.38 -5.38
C VAL A 257 -3.33 -12.61 -5.21
N THR A 258 -2.86 -12.75 -3.97
CA THR A 258 -1.46 -13.03 -3.67
C THR A 258 -0.99 -14.36 -4.27
N ALA A 259 -1.82 -15.42 -4.18
CA ALA A 259 -1.52 -16.73 -4.74
C ALA A 259 -1.50 -16.72 -6.28
N ILE A 260 -2.45 -16.03 -6.91
CA ILE A 260 -2.49 -15.84 -8.38
C ILE A 260 -1.23 -15.11 -8.84
N ASN A 261 -0.86 -14.01 -8.19
CA ASN A 261 0.34 -13.26 -8.57
C ASN A 261 1.62 -14.08 -8.39
N TYR A 262 1.73 -14.87 -7.31
CA TYR A 262 2.83 -15.81 -7.15
C TYR A 262 2.89 -16.82 -8.30
N TYR A 263 1.75 -17.42 -8.68
CA TYR A 263 1.67 -18.38 -9.77
C TYR A 263 2.03 -17.76 -11.13
N LEU A 264 1.52 -16.55 -11.42
CA LEU A 264 1.85 -15.82 -12.66
C LEU A 264 3.34 -15.52 -12.74
N VAL A 265 3.95 -15.07 -11.65
CA VAL A 265 5.40 -14.83 -11.58
C VAL A 265 6.19 -16.12 -11.74
N TYR A 266 5.75 -17.22 -11.13
CA TYR A 266 6.36 -18.54 -11.33
C TYR A 266 6.35 -18.96 -12.80
N CYS A 267 5.21 -18.86 -13.47
CA CYS A 267 5.07 -19.12 -14.90
C CYS A 267 5.98 -18.22 -15.74
N PHE A 268 6.05 -16.93 -15.42
CA PHE A 268 6.91 -15.96 -16.10
C PHE A 268 8.40 -16.31 -15.97
N VAL A 269 8.87 -16.59 -14.75
CA VAL A 269 10.27 -16.96 -14.49
C VAL A 269 10.61 -18.29 -15.16
N LYS A 270 9.71 -19.29 -15.09
CA LYS A 270 9.89 -20.59 -15.76
C LYS A 270 9.98 -20.45 -17.28
N ARG A 271 9.11 -19.64 -17.89
CA ARG A 271 9.12 -19.38 -19.33
C ARG A 271 10.40 -18.66 -19.76
N ARG A 272 10.84 -17.65 -19.01
CA ARG A 272 12.11 -16.95 -19.29
C ARG A 272 13.32 -17.89 -19.20
N ARG A 273 13.30 -18.83 -18.25
CA ARG A 273 14.34 -19.87 -18.15
C ARG A 273 14.35 -20.79 -19.37
N TRP A 274 13.17 -21.24 -19.82
CA TRP A 274 13.05 -22.10 -21.00
C TRP A 274 13.64 -21.41 -22.24
N ASN A 275 13.21 -20.18 -22.54
CA ASN A 275 13.71 -19.41 -23.67
C ASN A 275 15.23 -19.17 -23.62
N ASN A 276 15.77 -18.85 -22.44
CA ASN A 276 17.23 -18.68 -22.28
C ASN A 276 17.98 -20.00 -22.52
N SER A 277 17.40 -21.14 -22.14
CA SER A 277 17.99 -22.46 -22.38
C SER A 277 18.04 -22.78 -23.88
N GLU A 278 16.95 -22.54 -24.61
CA GLU A 278 16.90 -22.74 -26.06
C GLU A 278 17.90 -21.85 -26.79
N MET A 279 17.95 -20.56 -26.45
CA MET A 279 18.90 -19.61 -27.03
C MET A 279 20.36 -20.02 -26.76
N ASN A 280 20.68 -20.50 -25.56
CA ASN A 280 22.03 -20.98 -25.25
C ASN A 280 22.42 -22.24 -26.06
N VAL A 281 21.46 -23.14 -26.32
CA VAL A 281 21.68 -24.33 -27.16
C VAL A 281 21.92 -23.91 -28.61
N GLU A 282 21.14 -22.97 -29.13
CA GLU A 282 21.29 -22.45 -30.49
C GLU A 282 22.64 -21.74 -30.69
N ILE A 283 23.05 -20.89 -29.75
CA ILE A 283 24.37 -20.24 -29.77
C ILE A 283 25.50 -21.27 -29.76
N ARG A 284 25.39 -22.32 -28.94
CA ARG A 284 26.41 -23.38 -28.87
C ARG A 284 26.52 -24.15 -30.19
N LYS A 285 25.39 -24.40 -30.86
CA LYS A 285 25.38 -25.04 -32.19
C LYS A 285 26.04 -24.15 -33.24
N LEU A 286 25.70 -22.86 -33.29
CA LEU A 286 26.30 -21.90 -34.21
C LEU A 286 27.82 -21.76 -34.03
N ASN A 287 28.30 -21.75 -32.79
CA ASN A 287 29.74 -21.71 -32.52
C ASN A 287 30.42 -23.02 -32.96
N SER A 288 29.82 -24.18 -32.69
CA SER A 288 30.33 -25.47 -33.15
C SER A 288 30.43 -25.56 -34.68
N ASP A 289 29.44 -25.06 -35.41
CA ASP A 289 29.44 -25.05 -36.88
C ASP A 289 30.51 -24.10 -37.44
N LYS A 290 30.76 -22.95 -36.77
CA LYS A 290 31.85 -22.03 -37.13
C LYS A 290 33.21 -22.65 -36.91
N ASP A 291 33.44 -23.30 -35.77
CA ASP A 291 34.71 -23.95 -35.45
C ASP A 291 35.00 -25.10 -36.43
N ALA A 292 33.99 -25.90 -36.77
CA ALA A 292 34.11 -26.95 -37.77
C ALA A 292 34.46 -26.38 -39.17
N LYS A 293 33.84 -25.28 -39.58
CA LYS A 293 34.13 -24.62 -40.87
C LYS A 293 35.54 -24.00 -40.90
N ALA A 294 36.00 -23.42 -39.79
CA ALA A 294 37.35 -22.87 -39.68
C ALA A 294 38.42 -23.97 -39.77
N ALA A 295 38.20 -25.11 -39.13
CA ALA A 295 39.11 -26.26 -39.21
C ALA A 295 39.23 -26.83 -40.64
N LEU A 296 38.12 -26.89 -41.39
CA LEU A 296 38.13 -27.33 -42.79
C LEU A 296 38.89 -26.38 -43.72
N LEU A 297 38.79 -25.06 -43.49
CA LEU A 297 39.51 -24.07 -44.29
C LEU A 297 41.02 -24.07 -44.00
N ALA A 298 41.41 -24.20 -42.74
CA ALA A 298 42.83 -24.32 -42.36
C ALA A 298 43.47 -25.57 -42.95
N GLY A 299 42.77 -26.70 -42.98
CA GLY A 299 43.27 -27.93 -43.61
C GLY A 299 43.38 -27.86 -45.13
N SER A 300 42.67 -26.94 -45.81
CA SER A 300 42.77 -26.76 -47.26
C SER A 300 43.87 -25.77 -47.71
N GLU A 301 44.39 -24.96 -46.78
CA GLU A 301 45.50 -24.03 -47.07
C GLU A 301 46.88 -24.68 -46.83
N GLU A 302 46.92 -25.86 -46.21
CA GLU A 302 48.14 -26.64 -45.95
C GLU A 302 48.43 -27.73 -47.01
N GLU A 303 47.60 -27.87 -48.05
CA GLU A 303 47.84 -28.69 -49.26
C GLU A 303 48.32 -27.83 -50.45
#